data_AF-A0A9E5FR33-F1
#
_entry.id   AF-A0A9E5FR33-F1
#
_cell.length_a   1.000
_cell.length_b   1.000
_cell.length_c   1.000
_cell.angle_alpha   90.00
_cell.angle_beta   90.00
_cell.angle_gamma   90.00
#
_symmetry.space_group_name_H-M   'P 1'
#
loop_
_entity.id
_entity.type
_entity.pdbx_description
1 polymer ?
#
loop_
_entity_poly.entity_id
_entity_poly.type
_entity_poly.pdbx_seq_one_letter_code
_entity_poly.pdbx_strand_id
1 'polypeptide(L)'
;EQPHASIVCTVGGHEVTGNSSGNGPVDASLKAIESFVKSGAEMVLYSVNAISGSTESQGEVTVRLQNSGRVVNGVGADPDIVVASAKAYLSALNKLHNKSDRVAAQG
;
A
#
# COMPACT_ATOMS: atom_id res chain seq x y z
N GLU A 1 23.92 -4.03 4.79
CA GLU A 1 23.15 -5.00 3.99
C GLU A 1 21.95 -4.27 3.38
N GLN A 2 21.54 -4.61 2.15
CA GLN A 2 20.39 -3.96 1.50
C GLN A 2 19.14 -4.82 1.71
N PRO A 3 18.09 -4.31 2.37
CA PRO A 3 16.83 -5.04 2.56
C PRO A 3 16.23 -5.51 1.25
N HIS A 4 15.74 -6.75 1.23
CA HIS A 4 15.11 -7.39 0.08
C HIS A 4 13.73 -7.93 0.46
N ALA A 5 12.76 -7.81 -0.43
CA ALA A 5 11.40 -8.33 -0.24
C ALA A 5 10.99 -9.20 -1.43
N SER A 6 10.21 -10.24 -1.15
CA SER A 6 9.51 -11.06 -2.15
C SER A 6 8.04 -11.09 -1.78
N ILE A 7 7.17 -10.75 -2.73
CA ILE A 7 5.73 -10.63 -2.52
C ILE A 7 5.01 -11.45 -3.56
N VAL A 8 4.04 -12.24 -3.09
CA VAL A 8 3.08 -12.94 -3.93
C VAL A 8 1.73 -12.27 -3.75
N CYS A 9 1.08 -11.91 -4.85
CA CYS A 9 -0.22 -11.24 -4.86
C CYS A 9 -1.12 -11.85 -5.93
N THR A 10 -2.44 -11.76 -5.73
CA THR A 10 -3.41 -12.11 -6.75
C THR A 10 -3.87 -10.84 -7.47
N VAL A 11 -3.62 -10.74 -8.78
CA VAL A 11 -4.04 -9.61 -9.62
C VAL A 11 -4.98 -10.15 -10.70
N GLY A 12 -6.23 -9.69 -10.71
CA GLY A 12 -7.22 -10.13 -11.70
C GLY A 12 -7.50 -11.64 -11.67
N GLY A 13 -7.32 -12.29 -10.51
CA GLY A 13 -7.49 -13.75 -10.36
C GLY A 13 -6.24 -14.58 -10.67
N HIS A 14 -5.14 -13.96 -11.08
CA HIS A 14 -3.87 -14.65 -11.35
C HIS A 14 -2.83 -14.35 -10.27
N GLU A 15 -2.09 -15.36 -9.86
CA GLU A 15 -0.97 -15.20 -8.93
C GLU A 15 0.22 -14.57 -9.66
N VAL A 16 0.77 -13.53 -9.06
CA VAL A 16 1.96 -12.82 -9.54
C VAL A 16 2.96 -12.66 -8.41
N THR A 17 4.23 -12.82 -8.75
CA THR A 17 5.34 -12.69 -7.81
C THR A 17 6.21 -11.50 -8.19
N GLY A 18 6.46 -10.62 -7.23
CA GLY A 18 7.38 -9.49 -7.34
C GLY A 18 8.51 -9.61 -6.34
N ASN A 19 9.67 -9.10 -6.70
CA ASN A 19 10.81 -8.98 -5.79
C ASN A 19 11.50 -7.64 -5.99
N SER A 20 12.07 -7.10 -4.92
CA SER A 20 12.83 -5.86 -4.99
C SER A 20 13.73 -5.65 -3.78
N SER A 21 14.77 -4.87 -3.99
CA SER A 21 15.60 -4.29 -2.94
C SER A 21 15.11 -2.89 -2.58
N GLY A 22 15.30 -2.49 -1.33
CA GLY A 22 14.91 -1.17 -0.86
C GLY A 22 15.83 -0.61 0.22
N ASN A 23 15.52 0.61 0.65
CA ASN A 23 16.18 1.29 1.76
C ASN A 23 15.70 0.76 3.13
N GLY A 24 14.66 -0.08 3.13
CA GLY A 24 14.03 -0.69 4.29
C GLY A 24 13.07 -1.80 3.85
N PRO A 25 12.55 -2.62 4.78
CA PRO A 25 11.61 -3.70 4.44
C PRO A 25 10.31 -3.18 3.84
N VAL A 26 9.82 -2.01 4.29
CA VAL A 26 8.65 -1.35 3.71
C VAL A 26 8.94 -0.90 2.29
N ASP A 27 10.04 -0.16 2.05
CA ASP A 27 10.42 0.31 0.71
C ASP A 27 10.62 -0.84 -0.28
N ALA A 28 11.32 -1.91 0.14
CA ALA A 28 11.50 -3.11 -0.66
C ALA A 28 10.15 -3.76 -1.01
N SER A 29 9.22 -3.83 -0.06
CA SER A 29 7.89 -4.39 -0.25
C SER A 29 7.06 -3.57 -1.24
N LEU A 30 7.03 -2.24 -1.10
CA LEU A 30 6.28 -1.38 -2.01
C LEU A 30 6.86 -1.42 -3.44
N LYS A 31 8.19 -1.43 -3.57
CA LYS A 31 8.85 -1.58 -4.87
C LYS A 31 8.61 -2.95 -5.51
N ALA A 32 8.55 -4.02 -4.72
CA ALA A 32 8.22 -5.35 -5.22
C ALA A 32 6.79 -5.41 -5.75
N ILE A 33 5.83 -4.72 -5.13
CA ILE A 33 4.46 -4.58 -5.67
C ILE A 33 4.48 -3.79 -6.98
N GLU A 34 5.15 -2.63 -6.97
CA GLU A 34 5.17 -1.73 -8.12
C GLU A 34 5.89 -2.36 -9.34
N SER A 35 6.81 -3.30 -9.15
CA SER A 35 7.53 -3.98 -10.24
C SER A 35 6.61 -4.72 -11.21
N PHE A 36 5.48 -5.24 -10.73
CA PHE A 36 4.48 -5.92 -11.56
C PHE A 36 3.20 -5.11 -11.77
N VAL A 37 2.79 -4.24 -10.83
CA VAL A 37 1.60 -3.39 -11.02
C VAL A 37 1.86 -2.26 -12.02
N LYS A 38 3.08 -1.67 -12.01
CA LYS A 38 3.48 -0.56 -12.87
C LYS A 38 2.43 0.55 -12.91
N SER A 39 1.96 0.96 -11.72
CA SER A 39 0.86 1.90 -11.56
C SER A 39 1.22 3.30 -12.04
N GLY A 40 2.50 3.68 -11.98
CA GLY A 40 2.95 5.05 -12.25
C GLY A 40 2.40 6.06 -11.24
N ALA A 41 1.90 5.59 -10.10
CA ALA A 41 1.37 6.43 -9.05
C ALA A 41 2.50 6.98 -8.17
N GLU A 42 2.40 8.25 -7.79
CA GLU A 42 3.28 8.89 -6.84
C GLU A 42 2.72 8.73 -5.42
N MET A 43 3.57 8.31 -4.48
CA MET A 43 3.20 8.27 -3.07
C MET A 43 3.46 9.63 -2.43
N VAL A 44 2.38 10.35 -2.11
CA VAL A 44 2.45 11.72 -1.58
C VAL A 44 2.35 11.78 -0.06
N LEU A 45 1.86 10.72 0.58
CA LEU A 45 1.83 10.59 2.04
C LEU A 45 1.97 9.13 2.45
N TYR A 46 2.77 8.92 3.48
CA TYR A 46 2.89 7.68 4.21
C TYR A 46 2.85 8.03 5.70
N SER A 47 1.91 7.46 6.45
CA SER A 47 1.73 7.73 7.88
C SER A 47 1.46 6.43 8.62
N VAL A 48 2.11 6.27 9.77
CA VAL A 48 1.96 5.14 10.67
C VAL A 48 1.35 5.64 11.97
N ASN A 49 0.25 5.03 12.37
CA ASN A 49 -0.40 5.27 13.65
C ASN A 49 -0.47 3.97 14.44
N ALA A 50 -0.33 4.08 15.76
CA ALA A 50 -0.56 2.95 16.65
C ALA A 50 -2.05 2.89 17.02
N ILE A 51 -2.70 1.75 16.80
CA ILE A 51 -4.01 1.48 17.37
C ILE A 51 -3.78 1.09 18.83
N SER A 52 -3.99 2.05 19.73
CA SER A 52 -3.82 1.86 21.17
C SER A 52 -5.15 1.51 21.82
N GLY A 53 -5.16 0.58 22.79
CA GLY A 53 -6.34 0.28 23.60
C GLY A 53 -6.86 -1.17 23.52
N SER A 54 -6.35 -1.98 22.61
CA SER A 54 -6.52 -3.43 22.59
C SER A 54 -5.29 -4.13 23.17
N THR A 55 -5.46 -5.32 23.76
CA THR A 55 -4.36 -6.17 24.25
C THR A 55 -3.39 -6.56 23.13
N GLU A 56 -3.86 -6.52 21.88
CA GLU A 56 -3.07 -6.69 20.67
C GLU A 56 -2.78 -5.31 20.06
N SER A 57 -1.56 -4.80 20.20
CA SER A 57 -1.16 -3.56 19.55
C SER A 57 -1.06 -3.78 18.04
N GLN A 58 -1.85 -3.04 17.26
CA GLN A 58 -1.80 -3.09 15.79
C GLN A 58 -1.24 -1.78 15.25
N GLY A 59 -0.43 -1.86 14.19
CA GLY A 59 -0.03 -0.70 13.40
C GLY A 59 -1.08 -0.43 12.33
N GLU A 60 -1.57 0.81 12.26
CA GLU A 60 -2.34 1.32 11.13
C GLU A 60 -1.42 2.12 10.22
N VAL A 61 -1.44 1.81 8.93
CA VAL A 61 -0.71 2.56 7.91
C VAL A 61 -1.71 3.22 6.97
N THR A 62 -1.53 4.51 6.75
CA THR A 62 -2.23 5.27 5.71
C THR A 62 -1.25 5.63 4.60
N VAL A 63 -1.62 5.28 3.36
CA VAL A 63 -0.89 5.63 2.14
C VAL A 63 -1.78 6.52 1.28
N ARG A 64 -1.24 7.65 0.81
CA ARG A 64 -1.90 8.48 -0.20
C ARG A 64 -1.14 8.37 -1.51
N LEU A 65 -1.86 7.98 -2.57
CA LEU A 65 -1.32 7.90 -3.92
C LEU A 65 -1.96 8.95 -4.82
N GLN A 66 -1.15 9.50 -5.71
CA GLN A 66 -1.57 10.43 -6.76
C GLN A 66 -1.21 9.86 -8.13
N ASN A 67 -2.15 9.88 -9.07
CA ASN A 67 -1.88 9.58 -10.46
C ASN A 67 -2.82 10.38 -11.37
N SER A 68 -2.28 11.07 -12.37
CA SER A 68 -3.05 11.78 -13.40
C SER A 68 -4.11 12.72 -12.82
N GLY A 69 -3.75 13.48 -11.78
CA GLY A 69 -4.63 14.43 -11.10
C GLY A 69 -5.65 13.82 -10.13
N ARG A 70 -5.72 12.48 -9.99
CA ARG A 70 -6.52 11.80 -8.98
C ARG A 70 -5.67 11.53 -7.75
N VAL A 71 -6.25 11.74 -6.57
CA VAL A 71 -5.62 11.45 -5.28
C VAL A 71 -6.54 10.53 -4.48
N VAL A 72 -6.02 9.44 -3.94
CA VAL A 72 -6.78 8.51 -3.10
C VAL A 72 -5.98 8.11 -1.87
N ASN A 73 -6.69 7.74 -0.80
CA ASN A 73 -6.10 7.20 0.42
C ASN A 73 -6.40 5.70 0.53
N GLY A 74 -5.38 4.89 0.78
CA GLY A 74 -5.46 3.50 1.21
C GLY A 74 -5.08 3.38 2.67
N VAL A 75 -5.71 2.44 3.37
CA VAL A 75 -5.44 2.15 4.78
C VAL A 75 -5.22 0.65 4.91
N GLY A 76 -4.27 0.25 5.75
CA GLY A 76 -3.98 -1.13 6.10
C GLY A 76 -3.62 -1.23 7.57
N ALA A 77 -4.19 -2.22 8.25
CA ALA A 77 -3.91 -2.49 9.66
C ALA A 77 -3.36 -3.91 9.81
N ASP A 78 -2.28 -4.04 10.57
CA ASP A 78 -1.64 -5.31 10.87
C ASP A 78 -0.69 -5.14 12.09
N PRO A 79 -0.50 -6.17 12.93
CA PRO A 79 0.57 -6.18 13.92
C PRO A 79 1.97 -5.97 13.31
N ASP A 80 2.19 -6.45 12.08
CA ASP A 80 3.42 -6.24 11.33
C ASP A 80 3.30 -4.99 10.44
N ILE A 81 4.13 -3.99 10.73
CA ILE A 81 4.12 -2.71 9.99
C ILE A 81 4.41 -2.87 8.49
N VAL A 82 5.20 -3.88 8.10
CA VAL A 82 5.52 -4.17 6.70
C VAL A 82 4.28 -4.69 5.99
N VAL A 83 3.52 -5.57 6.65
CA VAL A 83 2.26 -6.11 6.14
C VAL A 83 1.18 -5.03 6.08
N ALA A 84 1.05 -4.22 7.14
CA ALA A 84 0.12 -3.09 7.17
C ALA A 84 0.41 -2.11 6.01
N SER A 85 1.69 -1.83 5.75
CA SER A 85 2.14 -0.98 4.64
C SER A 85 1.76 -1.54 3.28
N ALA A 86 2.02 -2.83 3.03
CA ALA A 86 1.66 -3.49 1.78
C ALA A 86 0.14 -3.46 1.56
N LYS A 87 -0.65 -3.75 2.60
CA LYS A 87 -2.12 -3.67 2.57
C LYS A 87 -2.62 -2.25 2.25
N ALA A 88 -2.05 -1.23 2.90
CA ALA A 88 -2.42 0.16 2.68
C ALA A 88 -2.13 0.61 1.24
N TYR A 89 -0.97 0.23 0.72
CA TYR A 89 -0.56 0.55 -0.65
C TYR A 89 -1.46 -0.14 -1.69
N LEU A 90 -1.72 -1.44 -1.55
CA LEU A 90 -2.64 -2.18 -2.42
C LEU A 90 -4.07 -1.61 -2.36
N SER A 91 -4.53 -1.22 -1.17
CA SER A 91 -5.82 -0.54 -0.98
C SER A 91 -5.90 0.78 -1.76
N ALA A 92 -4.84 1.58 -1.74
CA ALA A 92 -4.76 2.82 -2.51
C ALA A 92 -4.70 2.54 -4.03
N LEU A 93 -3.91 1.56 -4.46
CA LEU A 93 -3.82 1.16 -5.87
C LEU A 93 -5.16 0.69 -6.43
N ASN A 94 -5.89 -0.14 -5.69
CA ASN A 94 -7.22 -0.60 -6.08
C ASN A 94 -8.19 0.57 -6.25
N LYS A 95 -8.15 1.57 -5.35
CA LYS A 95 -8.96 2.79 -5.46
C LYS A 95 -8.55 3.69 -6.64
N LEU A 96 -7.26 3.76 -6.97
CA LEU A 96 -6.81 4.46 -8.18
C LEU A 96 -7.31 3.74 -9.44
N HIS A 97 -7.22 2.42 -9.48
CA HIS A 97 -7.60 1.60 -10.63
C HIS A 97 -9.12 1.64 -10.87
N ASN A 98 -9.91 1.62 -9.80
CA ASN A 98 -11.34 1.77 -9.85
C ASN A 98 -11.70 3.24 -10.17
N LYS A 99 -12.08 3.51 -11.43
CA LYS A 99 -12.53 4.83 -11.90
C LYS A 99 -13.87 5.28 -11.26
N SER A 100 -14.53 4.41 -10.50
CA SER A 100 -15.94 4.57 -10.10
C SER A 100 -16.17 5.27 -8.75
N ASP A 101 -15.19 5.38 -7.86
CA ASP A 101 -15.38 6.07 -6.59
C ASP A 101 -15.13 7.58 -6.74
N ARG A 102 -16.07 8.26 -7.40
CA ARG A 102 -16.44 9.60 -6.93
C ARG A 102 -17.09 9.41 -5.56
N VAL A 103 -16.28 9.39 -4.50
CA VAL A 103 -16.82 9.70 -3.18
C VAL A 103 -17.35 11.13 -3.30
N ALA A 104 -18.67 11.25 -3.39
CA ALA A 104 -19.35 12.52 -3.26
C ALA A 104 -18.80 13.20 -2.01
N ALA A 105 -18.21 14.38 -2.18
CA ALA A 105 -18.03 15.30 -1.07
C ALA A 105 -19.44 15.53 -0.50
N GLN A 106 -19.73 14.91 0.64
CA GLN A 106 -20.93 15.23 1.38
C GLN A 106 -20.67 16.53 2.13
N GLY A 107 -21.46 17.55 1.76
CA GLY A 107 -22.00 18.60 2.64
C GLY A 107 -21.01 19.51 3.33
#